data_AF-A0A9D9C8R0-F1
#
_entry.id   AF-A0A9D9C8R0-F1
#
_cell.length_a   1.000
_cell.length_b   1.000
_cell.length_c   1.000
_cell.angle_alpha   90.00
_cell.angle_beta   90.00
_cell.angle_gamma   90.00
#
_symmetry.space_group_name_H-M   'P 1'
#
loop_
_entity.id
_entity.type
_entity.pdbx_description
1 polymer ?
#
loop_
_entity_poly.entity_id
_entity_poly.type
_entity_poly.pdbx_seq_one_letter_code
_entity_poly.pdbx_strand_id
1 'polypeptide(L)' 'LGMVANFTYGFPLAEQQFKEAGVTLTTLSNYNAVLEAAVETNYIAASDVETLKEWRKDPANWGI' A
#
# COMPACT_ATOMS: atom_id res chain seq x y z
N LEU A 1 15.01 -8.17 16.31
CA LEU A 1 15.31 -6.97 15.49
C LEU A 1 14.10 -6.69 14.61
N GLY A 2 13.74 -5.42 14.40
CA GLY A 2 12.61 -5.01 13.56
C GLY A 2 13.09 -4.19 12.35
N MET A 3 12.16 -3.90 11.42
CA MET A 3 12.40 -3.05 10.26
C MET A 3 11.50 -1.82 10.33
N VAL A 4 12.06 -0.64 10.07
CA VAL A 4 11.30 0.60 9.90
C VAL A 4 11.43 1.06 8.45
N ALA A 5 10.30 1.35 7.81
CA ALA A 5 10.27 1.88 6.46
C ALA A 5 9.48 3.19 6.40
N ASN A 6 9.83 4.06 5.44
CA ASN A 6 9.11 5.32 5.25
C ASN A 6 7.69 5.09 4.71
N PHE A 7 7.56 4.13 3.78
CA PHE A 7 6.32 3.88 3.06
C PHE A 7 6.14 2.39 2.77
N THR A 8 4.90 1.90 2.77
CA THR A 8 4.57 0.55 2.32
C THR A 8 3.33 0.52 1.41
N TYR A 9 3.43 -0.26 0.35
CA TYR A 9 2.28 -0.64 -0.47
C TYR A 9 1.38 -1.66 0.23
N GLY A 10 1.84 -2.30 1.32
CA GLY A 10 1.10 -3.29 2.10
C GLY A 10 0.65 -4.50 1.28
N PHE A 11 1.56 -5.02 0.44
CA PHE A 11 1.29 -6.25 -0.28
C PHE A 11 1.20 -7.43 0.70
N PRO A 12 0.18 -8.31 0.58
CA PRO A 12 0.02 -9.47 1.47
C PRO A 12 1.26 -10.38 1.49
N LEU A 13 1.93 -10.53 0.34
CA LEU A 13 3.17 -11.29 0.23
C LEU A 13 4.27 -10.71 1.14
N ALA A 14 4.44 -9.39 1.17
CA ALA A 14 5.43 -8.77 2.04
C ALA A 14 5.10 -9.02 3.52
N GLU A 15 3.85 -8.83 3.93
CA GLU A 15 3.41 -9.09 5.31
C GLU A 15 3.66 -10.53 5.74
N GLN A 16 3.38 -11.51 4.87
CA GLN A 16 3.65 -12.91 5.14
C GLN A 16 5.15 -13.17 5.32
N GLN A 17 6.00 -12.67 4.42
CA GLN A 17 7.45 -12.89 4.48
C GLN A 17 8.07 -12.26 5.74
N PHE A 18 7.63 -11.05 6.13
CA PHE A 18 8.11 -10.41 7.36
C PHE A 18 7.67 -11.18 8.62
N LYS A 19 6.44 -11.71 8.62
CA LYS A 19 5.93 -12.54 9.72
C LYS A 19 6.70 -13.86 9.84
N GLU A 20 6.95 -14.54 8.72
CA GLU A 20 7.73 -15.78 8.66
C GLU A 20 9.18 -15.57 9.11
N ALA A 21 9.78 -14.43 8.75
CA ALA A 21 11.11 -14.04 9.21
C ALA A 21 11.16 -13.61 10.69
N GLY A 22 10.02 -13.51 11.38
CA GLY A 22 9.94 -13.03 12.76
C GLY A 22 10.34 -11.56 12.91
N VAL A 23 10.19 -10.76 11.85
CA VAL A 23 10.57 -9.34 11.80
C VAL A 23 9.32 -8.47 11.83
N THR A 24 9.20 -7.63 12.85
CA THR A 24 8.16 -6.60 12.87
C THR A 24 8.49 -5.49 11.89
N LEU A 25 7.64 -5.27 10.90
CA LEU A 25 7.70 -4.13 9.98
C LEU A 25 6.83 -2.99 10.51
N THR A 26 7.45 -1.85 10.81
CA THR A 26 6.74 -0.60 11.16
C THR A 26 6.94 0.41 10.03
N THR A 27 5.87 1.05 9.58
CA THR A 27 5.94 2.03 8.49
C THR A 27 5.40 3.38 8.94
N LEU A 28 6.07 4.46 8.51
CA LEU A 28 5.63 5.84 8.80
C LEU A 28 4.37 6.21 8.01
N SER A 29 4.24 5.71 6.78
CA SER A 29 3.08 5.90 5.94
C SER A 29 2.76 4.63 5.14
N ASN A 30 1.51 4.53 4.67
CA ASN A 30 1.04 3.41 3.88
C ASN A 30 0.20 3.91 2.69
N TYR A 31 -0.01 3.02 1.72
CA TYR A 31 -0.74 3.36 0.49
C TYR A 31 -2.16 3.88 0.72
N ASN A 32 -2.86 3.41 1.76
CA ASN A 32 -4.21 3.91 2.06
C ASN A 32 -4.16 5.36 2.56
N ALA A 33 -3.22 5.67 3.46
CA ALA A 33 -3.01 7.04 3.95
C ALA A 33 -2.62 8.00 2.82
N VAL A 34 -1.79 7.54 1.86
CA VAL A 34 -1.43 8.34 0.68
C VAL A 34 -2.64 8.55 -0.24
N LEU A 35 -3.48 7.53 -0.46
CA LEU A 35 -4.70 7.67 -1.25
C LEU A 35 -5.67 8.67 -0.62
N GLU A 36 -5.90 8.59 0.69
CA GLU A 36 -6.77 9.53 1.41
C GLU A 36 -6.26 10.97 1.27
N ALA A 37 -4.97 11.20 1.52
CA ALA A 37 -4.35 12.51 1.35
C ALA A 37 -4.40 13.00 -0.12
N ALA A 38 -4.25 12.11 -1.09
CA ALA A 38 -4.31 12.45 -2.52
C ALA A 38 -5.73 12.87 -2.95
N VAL A 39 -6.77 12.29 -2.35
CA VAL A 39 -8.17 12.71 -2.57
C VAL A 39 -8.43 14.06 -1.90
N GLU A 40 -8.00 14.24 -0.65
CA GLU A 40 -8.19 15.49 0.08
C GLU A 40 -7.48 16.68 -0.59
N THR A 41 -6.32 16.42 -1.21
CA THR A 41 -5.56 17.43 -1.95
C THR A 41 -6.02 17.61 -3.39
N ASN A 42 -7.09 16.92 -3.82
CA ASN A 42 -7.58 16.91 -5.21
C ASN A 42 -6.52 16.48 -6.24
N TYR A 43 -5.51 15.71 -5.82
CA TYR A 43 -4.48 15.15 -6.69
C TYR A 43 -5.01 13.98 -7.53
N ILE A 44 -5.98 13.23 -7.00
CA ILE A 44 -6.74 12.19 -7.70
C ILE A 44 -8.23 12.40 -7.50
N ALA A 45 -9.05 11.97 -8.47
CA ALA A 45 -10.50 11.99 -8.28
C ALA A 45 -10.92 10.87 -7.32
N ALA A 46 -11.97 11.10 -6.52
CA ALA A 46 -12.51 10.08 -5.63
C ALA A 46 -12.97 8.81 -6.40
N SER A 47 -13.35 8.95 -7.67
CA SER A 47 -13.65 7.84 -8.58
C SER A 47 -12.44 6.96 -8.89
N ASP A 48 -11.23 7.53 -8.91
CA ASP A 48 -10.00 6.81 -9.28
C ASP A 48 -9.47 5.99 -8.09
N VAL A 49 -9.89 6.32 -6.87
CA VAL A 49 -9.51 5.61 -5.63
C VAL A 49 -9.89 4.14 -5.71
N GLU A 50 -11.07 3.83 -6.26
CA GLU A 50 -11.55 2.47 -6.37
C GLU A 50 -10.70 1.67 -7.37
N THR A 51 -10.37 2.27 -8.51
CA THR A 51 -9.45 1.69 -9.50
C THR A 51 -8.05 1.48 -8.93
N LEU A 52 -7.54 2.43 -8.15
CA LEU A 52 -6.22 2.36 -7.51
C LEU A 52 -6.18 1.33 -6.36
N LYS A 53 -7.31 1.07 -5.70
CA LYS A 53 -7.46 -0.02 -4.72
C LYS A 53 -7.51 -1.38 -5.42
N GLU A 54 -8.20 -1.49 -6.55
CA GLU A 54 -8.22 -2.70 -7.38
C GLU A 54 -6.83 -3.02 -7.93
N TRP A 55 -6.10 -2.02 -8.44
CA TRP A 55 -4.70 -2.17 -8.86
C TRP A 55 -3.83 -2.75 -7.74
N ARG A 56 -4.00 -2.31 -6.49
CA ARG A 56 -3.20 -2.85 -5.37
C ARG A 56 -3.42 -4.34 -5.14
N LYS A 57 -4.61 -4.88 -5.45
CA LYS A 57 -4.92 -6.30 -5.25
C LYS A 57 -4.17 -7.17 -6.25
N ASP A 58 -4.12 -6.73 -7.49
CA ASP A 58 -3.43 -7.44 -8.56
C ASP A 58 -2.75 -6.46 -9.53
N PRO A 59 -1.60 -5.89 -9.12
CA PRO A 59 -0.90 -4.93 -9.95
C PRO A 59 -0.28 -5.58 -11.19
N ALA A 60 -0.12 -6.91 -11.20
CA ALA A 60 0.48 -7.65 -12.30
C ALA A 60 -0.50 -7.86 -13.47
N ASN A 61 -1.80 -7.99 -13.20
CA ASN A 61 -2.84 -8.16 -14.21
C ASN A 61 -3.64 -6.88 -14.50
N TRP A 62 -3.23 -5.73 -13.95
CA TRP A 62 -3.94 -4.47 -14.18
C TRP A 62 -3.63 -3.90 -15.56
N GLY A 63 -4.61 -3.96 -16.47
CA GLY A 63 -4.51 -3.39 -17.82
C GLY A 63 -4.13 -4.37 -18.94
N ILE A 64 -4.20 -5.69 -18.70
CA ILE A 64 -4.07 -6.75 -19.71
C ILE A 64 -5.47 -7.21 -20.15
#